data_AF-A0A8S2B2V9-F1
#
_entry.id   AF-A0A8S2B2V9-F1
#
_cell.length_a   1.000
_cell.length_b   1.000
_cell.length_c   1.000
_cell.angle_alpha   90.00
_cell.angle_beta   90.00
_cell.angle_gamma   90.00
#
_symmetry.space_group_name_H-M   'P 1'
#
loop_
_entity.id
_entity.type
_entity.pdbx_description
1 polymer ?
#
loop_
_entity_poly.entity_id
_entity_poly.type
_entity_poly.pdbx_seq_one_letter_code
_entity_poly.pdbx_strand_id
1 'polypeptide(L)'
;MMDQNLLGSSSQQMSDSPTDAGEPSRVPETPTNGQGSTDPAELGITKAVKKIVESDFKEVAPNWSTLSSDTKLRWFKAFAQKYNWRYEITTLVQHEFETLCASRLLGYVHEWKKAWKQDKGKPQWMLNSVWIGLIAFWENEKSIKRSKTNSKNKKSDRGGLGIAKHTCGSMPYVRRREEMRDKVTGELPDMVTFMEATHKRKSDGVFVCKKAELIAKKCRNMEHQILSQRDNDDGDTLDTNHLTQEEIDAIYQGEVQVKKGKKFGYGSIPVADPSVDASPNYEEMYLETQEKLQKSDQVIEGMLLKFKDVDFWITMMQNKFPNEVPPSMITTMNTNGGL
;
A
#
# COMPACT_ATOMS: atom_id res chain seq x y z
N MET A 1 -43.62 5.89 57.47
CA MET A 1 -44.81 5.02 57.33
C MET A 1 -44.31 3.71 56.76
N MET A 2 -44.19 2.71 57.64
CA MET A 2 -44.07 1.29 57.29
C MET A 2 -45.42 0.84 56.73
N ASP A 3 -45.46 0.05 55.66
CA ASP A 3 -45.80 -1.39 55.63
C ASP A 3 -46.69 -1.52 54.37
N GLN A 4 -46.77 -2.59 53.58
CA GLN A 4 -46.20 -3.93 53.55
C GLN A 4 -46.67 -4.59 52.23
N ASN A 5 -45.79 -5.39 51.59
CA ASN A 5 -45.98 -6.81 51.18
C ASN A 5 -47.26 -7.23 50.40
N LEU A 6 -47.33 -8.20 49.48
CA LEU A 6 -46.48 -9.24 48.87
C LEU A 6 -47.49 -10.04 47.97
N LEU A 7 -47.24 -10.41 46.71
CA LEU A 7 -46.98 -11.78 46.19
C LEU A 7 -47.63 -11.85 44.78
N GLY A 8 -47.11 -12.51 43.75
CA GLY A 8 -45.97 -13.42 43.63
C GLY A 8 -45.89 -14.02 42.20
N SER A 9 -44.95 -14.96 42.05
CA SER A 9 -44.69 -15.88 40.90
C SER A 9 -43.90 -15.29 39.72
N SER A 10 -42.58 -15.49 39.62
CA SER A 10 -41.81 -16.73 39.32
C SER A 10 -41.78 -17.09 37.83
N SER A 11 -40.66 -16.80 37.15
CA SER A 11 -39.91 -17.80 36.38
C SER A 11 -38.53 -17.27 35.93
N GLN A 12 -37.59 -18.20 35.81
CA GLN A 12 -36.14 -18.02 35.67
C GLN A 12 -35.70 -17.24 34.42
N GLN A 13 -34.72 -16.34 34.58
CA GLN A 13 -33.87 -15.86 33.48
C GLN A 13 -32.61 -16.73 33.42
N MET A 14 -32.47 -17.48 32.32
CA MET A 14 -31.22 -18.10 31.89
C MET A 14 -30.28 -17.00 31.38
N SER A 15 -29.07 -16.97 31.93
CA SER A 15 -27.95 -16.16 31.46
C SER A 15 -27.20 -16.92 30.36
N ASP A 16 -27.29 -16.44 29.12
CA ASP A 16 -26.36 -16.83 28.06
C ASP A 16 -25.59 -15.59 27.58
N SER A 17 -24.31 -15.57 27.95
CA SER A 17 -23.29 -14.66 27.42
C SER A 17 -22.90 -15.10 26.01
N PRO A 18 -22.86 -14.20 25.00
CA PRO A 18 -22.21 -14.52 23.73
C PRO A 18 -20.70 -14.31 23.85
N THR A 19 -19.99 -15.41 23.60
CA THR A 19 -18.55 -15.57 23.48
C THR A 19 -17.92 -14.56 22.51
N ASP A 20 -16.81 -13.98 22.98
CA ASP A 20 -15.79 -13.22 22.27
C ASP A 20 -15.32 -13.96 20.99
N ALA A 21 -15.75 -13.47 19.83
CA ALA A 21 -15.27 -13.91 18.52
C ALA A 21 -14.22 -12.92 18.03
N GLY A 22 -12.98 -13.41 17.99
CA GLY A 22 -11.77 -12.65 17.73
C GLY A 22 -11.78 -11.78 16.47
N GLU A 23 -11.23 -10.59 16.65
CA GLU A 23 -10.91 -9.59 15.66
C GLU A 23 -9.97 -10.16 14.56
N PRO A 24 -10.33 -10.10 13.27
CA PRO A 24 -9.45 -10.58 12.21
C PRO A 24 -8.23 -9.66 12.02
N SER A 25 -7.08 -10.32 12.00
CA SER A 25 -5.72 -9.78 11.94
C SER A 25 -5.50 -8.71 10.86
N ARG A 26 -4.91 -7.58 11.29
CA ARG A 26 -4.52 -6.42 10.48
C ARG A 26 -3.39 -6.78 9.51
N VAL A 27 -3.68 -6.73 8.21
CA VAL A 27 -2.68 -6.86 7.12
C VAL A 27 -1.70 -5.67 7.12
N PRO A 28 -0.38 -5.87 6.89
CA PRO A 28 0.62 -4.79 6.97
C PRO A 28 0.53 -3.81 5.79
N GLU A 29 0.61 -2.52 6.10
CA GLU A 29 0.60 -1.42 5.14
C GLU A 29 2.03 -1.15 4.61
N THR A 30 2.21 -1.07 3.29
CA THR A 30 3.49 -0.64 2.70
C THR A 30 3.58 0.90 2.62
N PRO A 31 4.63 1.57 3.15
CA PRO A 31 4.73 3.02 3.11
C PRO A 31 5.38 3.56 1.82
N THR A 32 4.81 4.63 1.29
CA THR A 32 5.42 5.46 0.21
C THR A 32 6.25 6.61 0.77
N ASN A 33 7.15 7.10 -0.09
CA ASN A 33 8.19 8.10 0.14
C ASN A 33 7.71 9.35 0.92
N GLY A 34 8.23 9.54 2.14
CA GLY A 34 8.29 10.85 2.81
C GLY A 34 7.74 10.92 4.23
N GLN A 35 7.00 9.92 4.70
CA GLN A 35 6.63 9.80 6.12
C GLN A 35 7.34 8.58 6.71
N GLY A 36 8.06 8.80 7.83
CA GLY A 36 8.71 7.72 8.56
C GLY A 36 7.65 6.75 9.08
N SER A 37 7.89 5.46 8.92
CA SER A 37 7.06 4.42 9.52
C SER A 37 7.03 4.57 11.04
N THR A 38 5.86 4.35 11.64
CA THR A 38 5.65 4.31 13.08
C THR A 38 5.93 2.93 13.68
N ASP A 39 6.19 1.92 12.85
CA ASP A 39 6.55 0.57 13.30
C ASP A 39 8.04 0.54 13.75
N PRO A 40 8.32 0.20 15.02
CA PRO A 40 9.68 0.06 15.53
C PRO A 40 10.56 -0.89 14.72
N ALA A 41 9.99 -1.97 14.17
CA ALA A 41 10.73 -2.96 13.38
C ALA A 41 11.16 -2.40 12.01
N GLU A 42 10.26 -1.72 11.30
CA GLU A 42 10.57 -1.06 10.02
C GLU A 42 11.59 0.07 10.19
N LEU A 43 11.51 0.79 11.32
CA LEU A 43 12.51 1.79 11.68
C LEU A 43 13.88 1.16 11.91
N GLY A 44 13.92 -0.04 12.51
CA GLY A 44 15.13 -0.83 12.69
C GLY A 44 15.80 -1.23 11.37
N ILE A 45 15.01 -1.72 10.42
CA ILE A 45 15.47 -2.13 9.08
C ILE A 45 16.00 -0.92 8.31
N THR A 46 15.26 0.19 8.28
CA THR A 46 15.68 1.42 7.58
C THR A 46 17.01 1.96 8.15
N LYS A 47 17.17 1.95 9.48
CA LYS A 47 18.44 2.34 10.13
C LYS A 47 19.58 1.41 9.75
N ALA A 48 19.33 0.11 9.62
CA ALA A 48 20.34 -0.86 9.19
C ALA A 48 20.80 -0.58 7.76
N VAL A 49 19.86 -0.40 6.83
CA VAL A 49 20.15 -0.03 5.44
C VAL A 49 20.97 1.24 5.37
N LYS A 50 20.60 2.27 6.13
CA LYS A 50 21.38 3.52 6.20
C LYS A 50 22.84 3.25 6.57
N LYS A 51 23.08 2.49 7.64
CA LYS A 51 24.44 2.17 8.09
C LYS A 51 25.24 1.39 7.03
N ILE A 52 24.61 0.42 6.37
CA ILE A 52 25.24 -0.35 5.29
C ILE A 52 25.68 0.59 4.16
N VAL A 53 24.77 1.46 3.69
CA VAL A 53 25.07 2.45 2.65
C VAL A 53 26.22 3.36 3.08
N GLU A 54 26.13 4.00 4.25
CA GLU A 54 27.17 4.94 4.73
C GLU A 54 28.54 4.26 4.91
N SER A 55 28.56 2.96 5.21
CA SER A 55 29.81 2.19 5.41
C SER A 55 30.52 1.76 4.13
N ASP A 56 29.78 1.50 3.05
CA ASP A 56 30.33 0.92 1.80
C ASP A 56 29.88 1.67 0.53
N PHE A 57 29.60 2.98 0.62
CA PHE A 57 29.33 3.83 -0.53
C PHE A 57 30.64 4.40 -1.11
N LYS A 58 31.31 3.60 -1.96
CA LYS A 58 32.65 3.89 -2.50
C LYS A 58 32.68 4.32 -3.96
N GLU A 59 31.54 4.32 -4.64
CA GLU A 59 31.43 4.64 -6.07
C GLU A 59 30.50 5.83 -6.33
N VAL A 60 30.68 6.48 -7.49
CA VAL A 60 29.87 7.65 -7.88
C VAL A 60 28.52 7.17 -8.41
N ALA A 61 27.59 6.88 -7.51
CA ALA A 61 26.26 6.36 -7.85
C ALA A 61 25.13 7.31 -7.44
N PRO A 62 24.66 8.20 -8.33
CA PRO A 62 23.55 9.11 -8.03
C PRO A 62 22.19 8.43 -7.84
N ASN A 63 22.06 7.15 -8.18
CA ASN A 63 20.86 6.33 -7.98
C ASN A 63 21.21 4.82 -8.01
N TRP A 64 20.23 3.97 -7.68
CA TRP A 64 20.40 2.52 -7.61
C TRP A 64 20.84 1.87 -8.93
N SER A 65 20.33 2.35 -10.08
CA SER A 65 20.67 1.72 -11.36
C SER A 65 22.12 2.01 -11.78
N THR A 66 22.70 3.12 -11.32
CA THR A 66 24.12 3.45 -11.52
C THR A 66 25.08 2.75 -10.56
N LEU A 67 24.56 2.13 -9.49
CA LEU A 67 25.35 1.38 -8.52
C LEU A 67 25.75 0.02 -9.11
N SER A 68 27.01 -0.40 -8.95
CA SER A 68 27.51 -1.65 -9.50
C SER A 68 26.87 -2.87 -8.83
N SER A 69 26.74 -3.96 -9.59
CA SER A 69 26.19 -5.22 -9.07
C SER A 69 27.00 -5.75 -7.88
N ASP A 70 28.32 -5.56 -7.89
CA ASP A 70 29.18 -5.96 -6.78
C ASP A 70 28.86 -5.20 -5.50
N THR A 71 28.62 -3.88 -5.58
CA THR A 71 28.22 -3.08 -4.43
C THR A 71 26.85 -3.50 -3.91
N LYS A 72 25.88 -3.71 -4.80
CA LYS A 72 24.55 -4.23 -4.43
C LYS A 72 24.65 -5.56 -3.69
N LEU A 73 25.47 -6.48 -4.21
CA LEU A 73 25.71 -7.78 -3.60
C LEU A 73 26.37 -7.66 -2.23
N ARG A 74 27.39 -6.81 -2.07
CA ARG A 74 28.04 -6.59 -0.77
C ARG A 74 27.07 -6.01 0.26
N TRP A 75 26.23 -5.06 -0.14
CA TRP A 75 25.22 -4.48 0.74
C TRP A 75 24.18 -5.52 1.17
N PHE A 76 23.73 -6.36 0.23
CA PHE A 76 22.80 -7.45 0.55
C PHE A 76 23.43 -8.49 1.48
N LYS A 77 24.70 -8.86 1.27
CA LYS A 77 25.44 -9.76 2.19
C LYS A 77 25.55 -9.16 3.59
N ALA A 78 25.87 -7.87 3.72
CA ALA A 78 25.91 -7.19 5.02
C ALA A 78 24.53 -7.15 5.70
N PHE A 79 23.46 -7.03 4.91
CA PHE A 79 22.09 -7.13 5.41
C PHE A 79 21.75 -8.54 5.90
N ALA A 80 22.10 -9.57 5.13
CA ALA A 80 21.90 -10.99 5.45
C ALA A 80 22.68 -11.46 6.69
N GLN A 81 23.79 -10.80 7.04
CA GLN A 81 24.50 -11.07 8.29
C GLN A 81 23.73 -10.61 9.52
N LYS A 82 22.82 -9.64 9.38
CA LYS A 82 22.10 -9.03 10.48
C LYS A 82 20.69 -9.58 10.66
N TYR A 83 20.07 -10.02 9.58
CA TYR A 83 18.69 -10.50 9.56
C TYR A 83 18.65 -11.93 9.04
N ASN A 84 17.82 -12.76 9.67
CA ASN A 84 17.64 -14.15 9.27
C ASN A 84 16.26 -14.32 8.64
N TRP A 85 16.18 -15.19 7.64
CA TRP A 85 14.94 -15.59 6.98
C TRP A 85 15.06 -17.03 6.49
N ARG A 86 13.91 -17.62 6.15
CA ARG A 86 13.85 -18.95 5.52
C ARG A 86 14.46 -18.92 4.14
N TYR A 87 15.31 -19.90 3.80
CA TYR A 87 16.06 -19.91 2.54
C TYR A 87 15.16 -19.73 1.31
N GLU A 88 13.96 -20.29 1.35
CA GLU A 88 12.94 -20.29 0.29
C GLU A 88 12.48 -18.88 -0.10
N ILE A 89 12.54 -17.90 0.81
CA ILE A 89 12.14 -16.52 0.55
C ILE A 89 13.32 -15.59 0.23
N THR A 90 14.53 -16.12 0.05
CA THR A 90 15.74 -15.30 -0.17
C THR A 90 15.61 -14.38 -1.38
N THR A 91 15.02 -14.85 -2.47
CA THR A 91 14.81 -14.05 -3.68
C THR A 91 13.84 -12.89 -3.44
N LEU A 92 12.76 -13.14 -2.69
CA LEU A 92 11.80 -12.11 -2.29
C LEU A 92 12.45 -11.09 -1.36
N VAL A 93 13.19 -11.54 -0.34
CA VAL A 93 13.91 -10.66 0.60
C VAL A 93 14.93 -9.81 -0.14
N GLN A 94 15.66 -10.39 -1.09
CA GLN A 94 16.57 -9.63 -1.93
C GLN A 94 15.83 -8.56 -2.73
N HIS A 95 14.75 -8.91 -3.41
CA HIS A 95 13.94 -7.96 -4.17
C HIS A 95 13.44 -6.78 -3.31
N GLU A 96 12.89 -7.07 -2.13
CA GLU A 96 12.41 -6.04 -1.20
C GLU A 96 13.56 -5.18 -0.65
N PHE A 97 14.70 -5.80 -0.34
CA PHE A 97 15.89 -5.08 0.09
C PHE A 97 16.40 -4.12 -1.00
N GLU A 98 16.47 -4.57 -2.25
CA GLU A 98 16.90 -3.75 -3.38
C GLU A 98 15.93 -2.59 -3.63
N THR A 99 14.62 -2.85 -3.55
CA THR A 99 13.57 -1.83 -3.67
C THR A 99 13.69 -0.77 -2.58
N LEU A 100 13.89 -1.21 -1.33
CA LEU A 100 14.09 -0.32 -0.19
C LEU A 100 15.37 0.51 -0.36
N CYS A 101 16.48 -0.12 -0.72
CA CYS A 101 17.75 0.59 -0.94
C CYS A 101 17.64 1.60 -2.08
N ALA A 102 16.95 1.26 -3.17
CA ALA A 102 16.76 2.16 -4.29
C ALA A 102 15.98 3.43 -3.90
N SER A 103 14.91 3.25 -3.12
CA SER A 103 14.13 4.35 -2.58
C SER A 103 14.96 5.22 -1.62
N ARG A 104 15.66 4.60 -0.67
CA ARG A 104 16.45 5.31 0.36
C ARG A 104 17.66 6.03 -0.21
N LEU A 105 18.41 5.40 -1.11
CA LEU A 105 19.58 6.01 -1.75
C LEU A 105 19.19 7.28 -2.51
N LEU A 106 18.06 7.27 -3.21
CA LEU A 106 17.56 8.48 -3.88
C LEU A 106 17.29 9.62 -2.89
N GLY A 107 16.70 9.31 -1.73
CA GLY A 107 16.51 10.27 -0.64
C GLY A 107 17.83 10.80 -0.07
N TYR A 108 18.81 9.94 0.17
CA TYR A 108 20.12 10.36 0.67
C TYR A 108 20.86 11.26 -0.32
N VAL A 109 20.92 10.88 -1.59
CA VAL A 109 21.52 11.69 -2.67
C VAL A 109 20.82 13.04 -2.80
N HIS A 110 19.50 13.10 -2.60
CA HIS A 110 18.76 14.36 -2.59
C HIS A 110 19.20 15.28 -1.44
N GLU A 111 19.29 14.75 -0.21
CA GLU A 111 19.75 15.53 0.96
C GLU A 111 21.21 15.98 0.81
N TRP A 112 22.07 15.12 0.27
CA TRP A 112 23.46 15.48 -0.06
C TRP A 112 23.53 16.62 -1.08
N LYS A 113 22.73 16.55 -2.15
CA LYS A 113 22.63 17.62 -3.14
C LYS A 113 22.12 18.93 -2.53
N LYS A 114 21.18 18.84 -1.60
CA LYS A 114 20.64 19.99 -0.88
C LYS A 114 21.69 20.61 0.04
N ALA A 115 22.46 19.79 0.76
CA ALA A 115 23.58 20.24 1.59
C ALA A 115 24.67 20.93 0.75
N TRP A 116 25.01 20.37 -0.42
CA TRP A 116 25.92 20.99 -1.38
C TRP A 116 25.46 22.38 -1.81
N LYS A 117 24.17 22.53 -2.18
CA LYS A 117 23.60 23.83 -2.56
C LYS A 117 23.52 24.86 -1.43
N GLN A 118 23.70 24.42 -0.18
CA GLN A 118 23.72 25.26 1.01
C GLN A 118 25.15 25.46 1.54
N ASP A 119 26.17 25.09 0.75
CA ASP A 119 27.59 25.17 1.11
C ASP A 119 27.95 24.44 2.42
N LYS A 120 27.16 23.43 2.79
CA LYS A 120 27.38 22.62 4.02
C LYS A 120 28.43 21.53 3.85
N GLY A 121 28.94 21.32 2.65
CA GLY A 121 29.92 20.28 2.33
C GLY A 121 29.34 18.86 2.31
N LYS A 122 30.24 17.87 2.30
CA LYS A 122 29.92 16.44 2.22
C LYS A 122 29.72 15.81 3.61
N PRO A 123 29.05 14.66 3.70
CA PRO A 123 29.09 13.84 4.91
C PRO A 123 30.52 13.41 5.29
N GLN A 124 30.82 13.36 6.59
CA GLN A 124 32.17 13.03 7.09
C GLN A 124 32.69 11.68 6.55
N TRP A 125 31.83 10.66 6.54
CA TRP A 125 32.15 9.29 6.09
C TRP A 125 32.36 9.17 4.57
N MET A 126 31.90 10.14 3.77
CA MET A 126 31.93 10.04 2.31
C MET A 126 33.32 10.35 1.77
N LEU A 127 33.83 9.55 0.82
CA LEU A 127 35.10 9.82 0.15
C LEU A 127 35.05 11.11 -0.67
N ASN A 128 36.15 11.88 -0.68
CA ASN A 128 36.25 13.12 -1.46
C ASN A 128 36.03 12.88 -2.96
N SER A 129 36.60 11.81 -3.49
CA SER A 129 36.44 11.41 -4.89
C SER A 129 34.97 11.17 -5.26
N VAL A 130 34.23 10.47 -4.39
CA VAL A 130 32.80 10.20 -4.57
C VAL A 130 32.00 11.51 -4.54
N TRP A 131 32.29 12.40 -3.59
CA TRP A 131 31.63 13.70 -3.48
C TRP A 131 31.84 14.56 -4.74
N ILE A 132 33.08 14.68 -5.21
CA ILE A 132 33.42 15.43 -6.43
C ILE A 132 32.69 14.82 -7.64
N GLY A 133 32.65 13.49 -7.75
CA GLY A 133 31.91 12.81 -8.82
C GLY A 133 30.40 13.08 -8.78
N LEU A 134 29.80 13.12 -7.58
CA LEU A 134 28.38 13.46 -7.43
C LEU A 134 28.10 14.92 -7.82
N ILE A 135 28.98 15.85 -7.46
CA ILE A 135 28.89 17.26 -7.90
C ILE A 135 28.96 17.34 -9.42
N ALA A 136 29.94 16.70 -10.05
CA ALA A 136 30.07 16.68 -11.50
C ALA A 136 28.81 16.12 -12.19
N PHE A 137 28.19 15.09 -11.61
CA PHE A 137 26.90 14.57 -12.09
C PHE A 137 25.75 15.58 -11.92
N TRP A 138 25.71 16.35 -10.83
CA TRP A 138 24.66 17.35 -10.59
C TRP A 138 24.82 18.60 -11.47
N GLU A 139 26.05 18.97 -11.82
CA GLU A 139 26.40 20.08 -12.70
C GLU A 139 26.28 19.73 -14.19
N ASN A 140 26.28 18.44 -14.53
CA ASN A 140 26.10 17.99 -15.91
C ASN A 140 24.82 18.58 -16.52
N GLU A 141 24.95 19.17 -17.70
CA GLU A 141 23.87 19.84 -18.42
C GLU A 141 22.65 18.93 -18.65
N LYS A 142 22.86 17.64 -18.95
CA LYS A 142 21.77 16.66 -19.10
C LYS A 142 20.98 16.49 -17.79
N SER A 143 21.69 16.44 -16.66
CA SER A 143 21.09 16.32 -15.32
C SER A 143 20.28 17.56 -14.96
N ILE A 144 20.83 18.75 -15.25
CA ILE A 144 20.17 20.04 -15.06
C ILE A 144 18.91 20.15 -15.93
N LYS A 145 19.01 19.87 -17.24
CA LYS A 145 17.88 19.91 -18.18
C LYS A 145 16.75 18.99 -17.72
N ARG A 146 17.07 17.72 -17.39
CA ARG A 146 16.10 16.76 -16.87
C ARG A 146 15.43 17.26 -15.59
N SER A 147 16.20 17.81 -14.64
CA SER A 147 15.66 18.36 -13.40
C SER A 147 14.74 19.56 -13.65
N LYS A 148 15.09 20.47 -14.57
CA LYS A 148 14.26 21.63 -14.95
C LYS A 148 12.96 21.19 -15.60
N THR A 149 13.02 20.27 -16.55
CA THR A 149 11.83 19.70 -17.21
C THR A 149 10.91 19.01 -16.19
N ASN A 150 11.45 18.17 -15.31
CA ASN A 150 10.64 17.50 -14.27
C ASN A 150 10.00 18.51 -13.31
N SER A 151 10.73 19.58 -12.93
CA SER A 151 10.19 20.65 -12.10
C SER A 151 9.05 21.40 -12.80
N LYS A 152 9.25 21.75 -14.08
CA LYS A 152 8.22 22.41 -14.92
C LYS A 152 6.99 21.53 -15.07
N ASN A 153 7.16 20.24 -15.33
CA ASN A 153 6.05 19.29 -15.46
C ASN A 153 5.28 19.14 -14.14
N LYS A 154 5.99 19.06 -13.00
CA LYS A 154 5.37 18.98 -11.67
C LYS A 154 4.59 20.25 -11.32
N LYS A 155 5.04 21.42 -11.78
CA LYS A 155 4.40 22.73 -11.59
C LYS A 155 3.55 23.17 -12.80
N SER A 156 3.22 22.25 -13.70
CA SER A 156 2.43 22.59 -14.89
C SER A 156 1.04 23.04 -14.49
N ASP A 157 0.62 24.19 -15.03
CA ASP A 157 -0.71 24.74 -14.85
C ASP A 157 -1.78 23.96 -15.64
N ARG A 158 -1.37 23.06 -16.54
CA ARG A 158 -2.28 22.16 -17.28
C ARG A 158 -3.44 22.91 -17.97
N GLY A 159 -3.19 24.12 -18.46
CA GLY A 159 -4.19 24.99 -19.09
C GLY A 159 -5.15 25.65 -18.09
N GLY A 160 -4.64 26.25 -17.02
CA GLY A 160 -5.45 26.91 -15.98
C GLY A 160 -6.14 25.96 -14.99
N LEU A 161 -5.81 24.66 -15.03
CA LEU A 161 -6.38 23.63 -14.16
C LEU A 161 -5.54 23.38 -12.90
N GLY A 162 -4.35 23.96 -12.83
CA GLY A 162 -3.42 23.80 -11.73
C GLY A 162 -2.89 22.37 -11.57
N ILE A 163 -2.21 22.14 -10.45
CA ILE A 163 -1.61 20.85 -10.09
C ILE A 163 -2.71 19.84 -9.78
N ALA A 164 -2.61 18.64 -10.35
CA ALA A 164 -3.51 17.54 -10.01
C ALA A 164 -3.25 17.07 -8.57
N LYS A 165 -4.30 17.07 -7.75
CA LYS A 165 -4.26 16.70 -6.33
C LYS A 165 -5.47 15.82 -6.00
N HIS A 166 -5.31 14.92 -5.05
CA HIS A 166 -6.38 14.11 -4.44
C HIS A 166 -6.15 14.04 -2.92
N THR A 167 -7.14 13.56 -2.18
CA THR A 167 -7.15 13.53 -0.71
C THR A 167 -7.00 12.13 -0.10
N CYS A 168 -6.88 11.07 -0.92
CA CYS A 168 -6.69 9.68 -0.44
C CYS A 168 -5.35 9.39 0.27
N GLY A 169 -4.38 10.30 0.27
CA GLY A 169 -3.06 10.02 0.84
C GLY A 169 -2.41 8.78 0.21
N SER A 170 -1.85 7.90 1.05
CA SER A 170 -1.26 6.61 0.65
C SER A 170 -2.28 5.49 0.41
N MET A 171 -3.56 5.73 0.69
CA MET A 171 -4.60 4.71 0.54
C MET A 171 -4.88 4.42 -0.95
N PRO A 172 -4.84 3.15 -1.39
CA PRO A 172 -5.22 2.78 -2.74
C PRO A 172 -6.68 3.13 -3.03
N TYR A 173 -6.97 3.53 -4.27
CA TYR A 173 -8.33 3.92 -4.67
C TYR A 173 -9.33 2.76 -4.56
N VAL A 174 -8.91 1.53 -4.86
CA VAL A 174 -9.76 0.32 -4.70
C VAL A 174 -10.20 0.18 -3.25
N ARG A 175 -9.25 0.17 -2.30
CA ARG A 175 -9.54 0.12 -0.86
C ARG A 175 -10.43 1.28 -0.43
N ARG A 176 -10.15 2.50 -0.91
CA ARG A 176 -10.96 3.67 -0.57
C ARG A 176 -12.41 3.55 -1.08
N ARG A 177 -12.60 2.95 -2.26
CA ARG A 177 -13.93 2.72 -2.84
C ARG A 177 -14.70 1.67 -2.04
N GLU A 178 -14.02 0.59 -1.64
CA GLU A 178 -14.60 -0.44 -0.77
C GLU A 178 -15.02 0.12 0.60
N GLU A 179 -14.23 1.02 1.20
CA GLU A 179 -14.62 1.71 2.45
C GLU A 179 -15.89 2.58 2.29
N MET A 180 -16.26 2.94 1.06
CA MET A 180 -17.46 3.70 0.75
C MET A 180 -18.64 2.82 0.36
N ARG A 181 -18.51 1.49 0.43
CA ARG A 181 -19.61 0.56 0.17
C ARG A 181 -20.76 0.83 1.14
N ASP A 182 -21.98 0.89 0.60
CA ASP A 182 -23.17 1.01 1.41
C ASP A 182 -23.33 -0.25 2.29
N LYS A 183 -23.59 -0.07 3.59
CA LYS A 183 -23.65 -1.19 4.54
C LYS A 183 -24.95 -1.99 4.46
N VAL A 184 -25.98 -1.42 3.86
CA VAL A 184 -27.33 -2.00 3.75
C VAL A 184 -27.51 -2.65 2.39
N THR A 185 -27.27 -1.91 1.30
CA THR A 185 -27.42 -2.44 -0.07
C THR A 185 -26.20 -3.23 -0.52
N GLY A 186 -25.04 -2.97 0.08
CA GLY A 186 -23.77 -3.56 -0.35
C GLY A 186 -23.25 -2.93 -1.64
N GLU A 187 -23.85 -1.87 -2.17
CA GLU A 187 -23.45 -1.27 -3.43
C GLU A 187 -22.23 -0.35 -3.25
N LEU A 188 -21.41 -0.25 -4.30
CA LEU A 188 -20.25 0.65 -4.33
C LEU A 188 -20.68 2.01 -4.87
N PRO A 189 -20.04 3.12 -4.45
CA PRO A 189 -20.41 4.44 -4.94
C PRO A 189 -20.25 4.56 -6.46
N ASP A 190 -21.10 5.39 -7.06
CA ASP A 190 -20.99 5.84 -8.45
C ASP A 190 -19.68 6.63 -8.69
N MET A 191 -19.33 6.79 -9.96
CA MET A 191 -18.06 7.38 -10.38
C MET A 191 -17.93 8.86 -10.00
N VAL A 192 -19.03 9.62 -10.03
CA VAL A 192 -19.04 11.04 -9.66
C VAL A 192 -18.82 11.16 -8.16
N THR A 193 -19.61 10.47 -7.35
CA THR A 193 -19.54 10.47 -5.89
C THR A 193 -18.19 10.01 -5.38
N PHE A 194 -17.62 8.95 -5.97
CA PHE A 194 -16.27 8.52 -5.63
C PHE A 194 -15.21 9.57 -6.01
N MET A 195 -15.30 10.20 -7.18
CA MET A 195 -14.38 11.28 -7.56
C MET A 195 -14.48 12.44 -6.57
N GLU A 196 -15.69 12.85 -6.17
CA GLU A 196 -15.90 13.92 -5.20
C GLU A 196 -15.26 13.58 -3.85
N ALA A 197 -15.48 12.36 -3.34
CA ALA A 197 -14.91 11.92 -2.07
C ALA A 197 -13.37 11.91 -2.07
N THR A 198 -12.75 11.63 -3.22
CA THR A 198 -11.28 11.58 -3.37
C THR A 198 -10.66 12.93 -3.74
N HIS A 199 -11.45 13.93 -4.11
CA HIS A 199 -10.96 15.25 -4.55
C HIS A 199 -11.52 16.43 -3.74
N LYS A 200 -12.40 16.19 -2.77
CA LYS A 200 -12.82 17.18 -1.76
C LYS A 200 -12.02 16.99 -0.48
N ARG A 201 -11.70 18.09 0.20
CA ARG A 201 -11.16 18.06 1.56
C ARG A 201 -12.26 17.66 2.53
N LYS A 202 -11.93 16.79 3.49
CA LYS A 202 -12.87 16.37 4.55
C LYS A 202 -13.29 17.52 5.47
N SER A 203 -12.44 18.54 5.62
CA SER A 203 -12.66 19.65 6.55
C SER A 203 -13.71 20.67 6.10
N ASP A 204 -13.69 21.05 4.81
CA ASP A 204 -14.52 22.13 4.26
C ASP A 204 -15.32 21.71 3.01
N GLY A 205 -15.18 20.47 2.54
CA GLY A 205 -15.86 19.98 1.34
C GLY A 205 -15.36 20.60 0.03
N VAL A 206 -14.31 21.43 0.06
CA VAL A 206 -13.83 22.16 -1.12
C VAL A 206 -12.94 21.26 -1.99
N PHE A 207 -13.09 21.39 -3.30
CA PHE A 207 -12.26 20.66 -4.27
C PHE A 207 -10.79 21.10 -4.20
N VAL A 208 -9.89 20.12 -4.08
CA VAL A 208 -8.43 20.36 -4.17
C VAL A 208 -7.91 20.36 -5.60
N CYS A 209 -8.75 19.98 -6.56
CA CYS A 209 -8.41 19.92 -7.98
C CYS A 209 -9.51 20.56 -8.83
N LYS A 210 -9.16 21.65 -9.52
CA LYS A 210 -10.08 22.39 -10.40
C LYS A 210 -10.64 21.54 -11.54
N LYS A 211 -9.87 20.58 -12.06
CA LYS A 211 -10.37 19.64 -13.07
C LYS A 211 -11.48 18.74 -12.51
N ALA A 212 -11.32 18.23 -11.28
CA ALA A 212 -12.35 17.42 -10.64
C ALA A 212 -13.62 18.24 -10.35
N GLU A 213 -13.46 19.49 -9.91
CA GLU A 213 -14.56 20.43 -9.71
C GLU A 213 -15.37 20.66 -10.99
N LEU A 214 -14.70 20.93 -12.12
CA LEU A 214 -15.37 21.16 -13.40
C LEU A 214 -16.14 19.93 -13.88
N ILE A 215 -15.54 18.73 -13.76
CA ILE A 215 -16.20 17.47 -14.13
C ILE A 215 -17.42 17.24 -13.24
N ALA A 216 -17.26 17.35 -11.92
CA ALA A 216 -18.35 17.14 -10.97
C ALA A 216 -19.51 18.11 -11.23
N LYS A 217 -19.23 19.42 -11.39
CA LYS A 217 -20.25 20.41 -11.72
C LYS A 217 -20.99 20.05 -13.01
N LYS A 218 -20.27 19.63 -14.05
CA LYS A 218 -20.90 19.27 -15.32
C LYS A 218 -21.77 18.00 -15.21
N CYS A 219 -21.31 16.99 -14.46
CA CYS A 219 -22.09 15.77 -14.21
C CYS A 219 -23.36 16.09 -13.42
N ARG A 220 -23.24 16.78 -12.28
CA ARG A 220 -24.39 17.16 -11.44
C ARG A 220 -25.39 18.08 -12.18
N ASN A 221 -24.91 18.98 -13.03
CA ASN A 221 -25.79 19.80 -13.86
C ASN A 221 -26.57 18.95 -14.89
N MET A 222 -25.93 17.94 -15.50
CA MET A 222 -26.59 17.02 -16.42
C MET A 222 -27.62 16.14 -15.70
N GLU A 223 -27.29 15.63 -14.51
CA GLU A 223 -28.22 14.90 -13.63
C GLU A 223 -29.47 15.75 -13.36
N HIS A 224 -29.30 17.01 -12.95
CA HIS A 224 -30.42 17.95 -12.74
C HIS A 224 -31.24 18.22 -14.01
N GLN A 225 -30.60 18.31 -15.17
CA GLN A 225 -31.29 18.54 -16.44
C GLN A 225 -32.16 17.33 -16.83
N ILE A 226 -31.66 16.11 -16.65
CA ILE A 226 -32.39 14.87 -16.93
C ILE A 226 -33.60 14.74 -15.99
N LEU A 227 -33.41 14.99 -14.70
CA LEU A 227 -34.51 14.97 -13.72
C LEU A 227 -35.59 15.99 -14.07
N SER A 228 -35.18 17.23 -14.37
CA SER A 228 -36.14 18.27 -14.75
C SER A 228 -36.90 17.94 -16.03
N GLN A 229 -36.35 17.16 -16.96
CA GLN A 229 -37.08 16.71 -18.14
C GLN A 229 -38.11 15.64 -17.81
N ARG A 230 -37.78 14.69 -16.91
CA ARG A 230 -38.72 13.65 -16.44
C ARG A 230 -39.93 14.25 -15.73
N ASP A 231 -39.70 15.26 -14.87
CA ASP A 231 -40.77 15.92 -14.11
C ASP A 231 -41.79 16.67 -15.01
N ASN A 232 -41.42 17.01 -16.25
CA ASN A 232 -42.29 17.74 -17.18
C ASN A 232 -43.11 16.82 -18.11
N ASP A 233 -42.88 15.50 -18.09
CA ASP A 233 -43.45 14.56 -19.07
C ASP A 233 -44.49 13.59 -18.48
N ASP A 234 -44.69 13.56 -17.15
CA ASP A 234 -45.42 12.45 -16.54
C ASP A 234 -46.95 12.64 -16.44
N GLY A 235 -47.63 11.96 -17.36
CA GLY A 235 -48.91 11.32 -17.10
C GLY A 235 -48.68 9.90 -16.58
N ASP A 236 -48.87 9.73 -15.27
CA ASP A 236 -49.18 8.48 -14.56
C ASP A 236 -48.14 7.33 -14.63
N THR A 237 -46.86 7.60 -14.31
CA THR A 237 -45.94 6.53 -13.88
C THR A 237 -45.24 6.87 -12.56
N LEU A 238 -45.18 5.91 -11.63
CA LEU A 238 -44.52 6.04 -10.33
C LEU A 238 -42.98 5.89 -10.45
N ASP A 239 -42.36 6.59 -11.39
CA ASP A 239 -40.92 6.47 -11.62
C ASP A 239 -40.12 7.28 -10.61
N THR A 240 -39.08 6.65 -10.07
CA THR A 240 -38.22 7.17 -9.00
C THR A 240 -37.60 8.52 -9.36
N ASN A 241 -37.74 9.52 -8.48
CA ASN A 241 -37.15 10.87 -8.57
C ASN A 241 -35.60 10.93 -8.58
N HIS A 242 -34.92 9.81 -8.85
CA HIS A 242 -33.47 9.67 -8.78
C HIS A 242 -32.95 8.89 -9.99
N LEU A 243 -31.83 9.35 -10.56
CA LEU A 243 -31.10 8.61 -11.58
C LEU A 243 -30.50 7.35 -10.96
N THR A 244 -30.45 6.26 -11.73
CA THR A 244 -29.73 5.06 -11.32
C THR A 244 -28.22 5.30 -11.34
N GLN A 245 -27.47 4.44 -10.65
CA GLN A 245 -26.02 4.50 -10.63
C GLN A 245 -25.42 4.38 -12.04
N GLU A 246 -25.99 3.53 -12.90
CA GLU A 246 -25.56 3.34 -14.28
C GLU A 246 -25.74 4.62 -15.11
N GLU A 247 -26.84 5.35 -14.88
CA GLU A 247 -27.11 6.61 -15.56
C GLU A 247 -26.10 7.70 -15.15
N ILE A 248 -25.80 7.79 -13.84
CA ILE A 248 -24.78 8.72 -13.31
C ILE A 248 -23.39 8.36 -13.86
N ASP A 249 -23.07 7.07 -13.88
CA ASP A 249 -21.80 6.58 -14.42
C ASP A 249 -21.70 6.86 -15.92
N ALA A 250 -22.78 6.71 -16.69
CA ALA A 250 -22.80 7.03 -18.12
C ALA A 250 -22.53 8.53 -18.38
N ILE A 251 -23.14 9.42 -17.58
CA ILE A 251 -22.87 10.87 -17.62
C ILE A 251 -21.38 11.13 -17.37
N TYR A 252 -20.84 10.55 -16.30
CA TYR A 252 -19.42 10.70 -15.98
C TYR A 252 -18.50 10.23 -17.10
N GLN A 253 -18.82 9.09 -17.71
CA GLN A 253 -18.05 8.52 -18.81
C GLN A 253 -18.06 9.42 -20.06
N GLY A 254 -19.19 10.07 -20.36
CA GLY A 254 -19.27 11.08 -21.42
C GLY A 254 -18.40 12.31 -21.16
N GLU A 255 -18.18 12.67 -19.89
CA GLU A 255 -17.43 13.86 -19.49
C GLU A 255 -15.92 13.64 -19.35
N VAL A 256 -15.48 12.41 -19.11
CA VAL A 256 -14.09 12.11 -18.76
C VAL A 256 -13.32 11.47 -19.90
N GLN A 257 -12.31 12.18 -20.39
CA GLN A 257 -11.33 11.62 -21.31
C GLN A 257 -10.54 10.47 -20.68
N VAL A 258 -10.54 9.33 -21.37
CA VAL A 258 -9.66 8.19 -21.07
C VAL A 258 -8.28 8.47 -21.65
N LYS A 259 -7.22 8.40 -20.83
CA LYS A 259 -5.83 8.49 -21.30
C LYS A 259 -5.04 7.28 -20.80
N LYS A 260 -4.47 6.51 -21.73
CA LYS A 260 -3.73 5.26 -21.44
C LYS A 260 -4.53 4.28 -20.57
N GLY A 261 -5.81 4.08 -20.89
CA GLY A 261 -6.71 3.20 -20.14
C GLY A 261 -7.13 3.72 -18.77
N LYS A 262 -6.79 4.96 -18.40
CA LYS A 262 -7.13 5.55 -17.09
C LYS A 262 -8.13 6.69 -17.25
N LYS A 263 -9.23 6.61 -16.50
CA LYS A 263 -10.19 7.70 -16.34
C LYS A 263 -9.67 8.66 -15.27
N PHE A 264 -9.74 9.96 -15.53
CA PHE A 264 -9.41 10.96 -14.51
C PHE A 264 -10.30 10.73 -13.27
N GLY A 265 -9.83 11.06 -12.07
CA GLY A 265 -10.63 10.95 -10.86
C GLY A 265 -10.81 9.53 -10.29
N TYR A 266 -10.54 8.48 -11.08
CA TYR A 266 -10.89 7.08 -10.75
C TYR A 266 -9.69 6.15 -10.55
N GLY A 267 -8.47 6.68 -10.57
CA GLY A 267 -7.26 5.91 -10.27
C GLY A 267 -7.00 4.78 -11.27
N SER A 268 -6.51 3.64 -10.77
CA SER A 268 -6.26 2.42 -11.55
C SER A 268 -7.40 1.40 -11.42
N ILE A 269 -8.60 1.82 -11.00
CA ILE A 269 -9.75 0.92 -10.93
C ILE A 269 -10.14 0.55 -12.38
N PRO A 270 -10.20 -0.74 -12.76
CA PRO A 270 -10.64 -1.16 -14.08
C PRO A 270 -12.11 -0.73 -14.27
N VAL A 271 -12.45 -0.25 -15.46
CA VAL A 271 -13.83 0.08 -15.80
C VAL A 271 -14.28 -0.87 -16.90
N ALA A 272 -15.37 -1.61 -16.64
CA ALA A 272 -16.07 -2.35 -17.68
C ALA A 272 -16.57 -1.33 -18.71
N ASP A 273 -16.22 -1.52 -19.97
CA ASP A 273 -16.69 -0.68 -21.08
C ASP A 273 -18.04 -1.26 -21.56
N PRO A 274 -19.14 -0.49 -21.63
CA PRO A 274 -20.44 -1.00 -22.07
C PRO A 274 -20.47 -1.47 -23.53
N SER A 275 -19.47 -1.09 -24.36
CA SER A 275 -19.42 -1.44 -25.79
C SER A 275 -18.64 -2.73 -26.10
N VAL A 276 -18.02 -3.34 -25.09
CA VAL A 276 -17.29 -4.60 -25.23
C VAL A 276 -17.81 -5.47 -24.12
N ASP A 277 -18.39 -6.62 -24.48
CA ASP A 277 -18.83 -7.66 -23.56
C ASP A 277 -17.62 -8.27 -22.85
N ALA A 278 -17.03 -7.46 -21.99
CA ALA A 278 -15.90 -7.70 -21.15
C ALA A 278 -16.27 -7.07 -19.80
N SER A 279 -17.33 -7.61 -19.19
CA SER A 279 -17.31 -7.76 -17.74
C SER A 279 -15.90 -8.24 -17.40
N PRO A 280 -15.07 -7.49 -16.65
CA PRO A 280 -13.88 -8.07 -16.07
C PRO A 280 -14.40 -9.29 -15.36
N ASN A 281 -14.04 -10.48 -15.84
CA ASN A 281 -14.68 -11.71 -15.43
C ASN A 281 -14.32 -11.92 -13.97
N TYR A 282 -15.10 -11.33 -13.07
CA TYR A 282 -14.91 -11.38 -11.63
C TYR A 282 -14.90 -12.84 -11.21
N GLU A 283 -15.66 -13.69 -11.91
CA GLU A 283 -15.62 -15.13 -11.78
C GLU A 283 -14.25 -15.70 -12.13
N GLU A 284 -13.64 -15.34 -13.26
CA GLU A 284 -12.30 -15.85 -13.62
C GLU A 284 -11.19 -15.31 -12.72
N MET A 285 -11.24 -14.05 -12.29
CA MET A 285 -10.30 -13.51 -11.30
C MET A 285 -10.49 -14.15 -9.92
N TYR A 286 -11.73 -14.44 -9.53
CA TYR A 286 -12.08 -15.12 -8.29
C TYR A 286 -11.66 -16.60 -8.33
N LEU A 287 -11.90 -17.28 -9.45
CA LEU A 287 -11.48 -18.66 -9.72
C LEU A 287 -9.96 -18.75 -9.80
N GLU A 288 -9.25 -17.81 -10.43
CA GLU A 288 -7.79 -17.75 -10.45
C GLU A 288 -7.24 -17.54 -9.02
N THR A 289 -7.93 -16.72 -8.22
CA THR A 289 -7.57 -16.50 -6.82
C THR A 289 -7.81 -17.77 -5.98
N GLN A 290 -8.94 -18.47 -6.18
CA GLN A 290 -9.23 -19.74 -5.53
C GLN A 290 -8.25 -20.84 -5.95
N GLU A 291 -7.87 -20.91 -7.23
CA GLU A 291 -6.91 -21.88 -7.73
C GLU A 291 -5.52 -21.63 -7.13
N LYS A 292 -5.11 -20.36 -7.00
CA LYS A 292 -3.87 -19.99 -6.29
C LYS A 292 -3.94 -20.35 -4.81
N LEU A 293 -5.09 -20.17 -4.16
CA LEU A 293 -5.29 -20.57 -2.77
C LEU A 293 -5.16 -22.08 -2.61
N GLN A 294 -5.85 -22.86 -3.45
CA GLN A 294 -5.79 -24.33 -3.43
C GLN A 294 -4.38 -24.86 -3.68
N LYS A 295 -3.63 -24.26 -4.63
CA LYS A 295 -2.23 -24.60 -4.86
C LYS A 295 -1.37 -24.29 -3.63
N SER A 296 -1.60 -23.14 -2.98
CA SER A 296 -0.91 -22.78 -1.74
C SER A 296 -1.23 -23.78 -0.61
N ASP A 297 -2.49 -24.17 -0.47
CA ASP A 297 -2.92 -25.13 0.56
C ASP A 297 -2.31 -26.52 0.34
N GLN A 298 -2.26 -27.01 -0.91
CA GLN A 298 -1.57 -28.26 -1.25
C GLN A 298 -0.07 -28.22 -0.92
N VAL A 299 0.58 -27.07 -1.15
CA VAL A 299 1.99 -26.88 -0.77
C VAL A 299 2.14 -26.90 0.75
N ILE A 300 1.23 -26.28 1.49
CA ILE A 300 1.21 -26.29 2.96
C ILE A 300 1.02 -27.72 3.49
N GLU A 301 0.07 -28.49 2.95
CA GLU A 301 -0.15 -29.88 3.33
C GLU A 301 1.09 -30.76 3.03
N GLY A 302 1.70 -30.57 1.86
CA GLY A 302 2.94 -31.26 1.51
C GLY A 302 4.10 -30.90 2.44
N MET A 303 4.19 -29.64 2.89
CA MET A 303 5.15 -29.22 3.90
C MET A 303 4.86 -29.84 5.26
N LEU A 304 3.59 -29.90 5.68
CA LEU A 304 3.19 -30.53 6.94
C LEU A 304 3.55 -32.02 6.99
N LEU A 305 3.43 -32.74 5.87
CA LEU A 305 3.90 -34.14 5.79
C LEU A 305 5.42 -34.23 6.02
N LYS A 306 6.21 -33.36 5.38
CA LYS A 306 7.67 -33.33 5.57
C LYS A 306 8.05 -32.97 6.99
N PHE A 307 7.31 -32.08 7.65
CA PHE A 307 7.54 -31.75 9.06
C PHE A 307 7.27 -32.94 9.98
N LYS A 308 6.25 -33.76 9.71
CA LYS A 308 6.02 -35.00 10.47
C LYS A 308 7.18 -35.98 10.35
N ASP A 309 7.78 -36.11 9.17
CA ASP A 309 8.97 -36.95 8.97
C ASP A 309 10.17 -36.40 9.74
N VAL A 310 10.37 -35.08 9.72
CA VAL A 310 11.44 -34.42 10.48
C VAL A 310 11.23 -34.64 11.99
N ASP A 311 10.02 -34.46 12.51
CA ASP A 311 9.70 -34.69 13.92
C ASP A 311 9.92 -36.16 14.33
N PHE A 312 9.55 -37.10 13.45
CA PHE A 312 9.81 -38.52 13.64
C PHE A 312 11.31 -38.80 13.75
N TRP A 313 12.12 -38.30 12.81
CA TRP A 313 13.57 -38.51 12.82
C TRP A 313 14.26 -37.79 14.00
N ILE A 314 13.80 -36.60 14.40
CA ILE A 314 14.27 -35.90 15.59
C ILE A 314 14.02 -36.76 16.83
N THR A 315 12.80 -37.27 16.99
CA THR A 315 12.42 -38.12 18.15
C THR A 315 13.23 -39.42 18.16
N MET A 316 13.40 -40.06 17.00
CA MET A 316 14.21 -41.27 16.88
C MET A 316 15.68 -41.01 17.24
N MET A 317 16.26 -39.90 16.76
CA MET A 317 17.64 -39.53 17.05
C MET A 317 17.85 -39.21 18.54
N GLN A 318 16.91 -38.48 19.16
CA GLN A 318 16.94 -38.21 20.60
C GLN A 318 16.91 -39.48 21.45
N ASN A 319 16.10 -40.48 21.06
CA ASN A 319 16.02 -41.76 21.76
C ASN A 319 17.29 -42.61 21.57
N LYS A 320 17.92 -42.55 20.40
CA LYS A 320 19.10 -43.37 20.07
C LYS A 320 20.41 -42.77 20.58
N PHE A 321 20.47 -41.45 20.69
CA PHE A 321 21.63 -40.68 21.17
C PHE A 321 21.21 -39.70 22.28
N PRO A 322 20.75 -40.20 23.44
CA PRO A 322 20.17 -39.34 24.49
C PRO A 322 21.16 -38.38 25.14
N ASN A 323 22.46 -38.62 24.97
CA ASN A 323 23.54 -37.78 25.51
C ASN A 323 24.06 -36.75 24.49
N GLU A 324 23.60 -36.80 23.24
CA GLU A 324 23.98 -35.80 22.23
C GLU A 324 22.91 -34.72 22.13
N VAL A 325 23.28 -33.51 22.56
CA VAL A 325 22.39 -32.34 22.52
C VAL A 325 22.65 -31.58 21.22
N PRO A 326 21.63 -31.31 20.40
CA PRO A 326 21.79 -30.52 19.18
C PRO A 326 22.41 -29.14 19.49
N PRO A 327 23.30 -28.59 18.63
CA PRO A 327 24.00 -27.33 18.88
C PRO A 327 23.09 -26.14 19.24
N SER A 328 21.85 -26.12 18.74
CA SER A 328 20.83 -25.11 19.08
C SER A 328 20.37 -25.15 20.54
N MET A 329 20.44 -26.31 21.20
CA MET A 329 20.04 -26.50 22.61
C MET A 329 21.22 -26.46 23.60
N ILE A 330 22.46 -26.48 23.12
CA ILE A 330 23.66 -26.33 23.96
C ILE A 330 23.74 -24.92 24.59
N THR A 331 23.18 -23.91 23.91
CA THR A 331 23.25 -22.50 24.36
C THR A 331 22.45 -22.23 25.64
N THR A 332 21.43 -23.05 25.95
CA THR A 332 20.60 -22.85 27.15
C THR A 332 21.18 -23.43 28.45
N MET A 333 22.26 -24.22 28.40
CA MET A 333 22.86 -24.79 29.62
C MET A 333 24.01 -23.96 30.23
N ASN A 334 24.62 -23.05 29.47
CA ASN A 334 25.75 -22.24 29.94
C ASN A 334 25.37 -20.95 30.69
N THR A 335 24.08 -20.69 30.95
CA THR A 335 23.63 -19.49 31.68
C THR A 335 23.27 -19.71 33.15
N ASN A 336 23.26 -20.95 33.65
CA ASN A 336 22.86 -21.27 35.04
C ASN A 336 24.00 -21.85 35.93
N GLY A 337 25.26 -21.72 35.54
CA GLY A 337 26.39 -22.33 36.27
C GLY A 337 27.51 -21.35 36.60
N GLY A 338 27.18 -20.21 37.21
CA GLY A 338 28.15 -19.31 37.80
C GLY A 338 28.05 -19.31 39.33
N LEU A 339 28.93 -20.08 39.97
CA LEU A 339 29.49 -19.81 41.30
C LEU A 339 30.90 -20.40 41.36
#